data_AF-A0A2V9G7G5-F1
#
_entry.id   AF-A0A2V9G7G5-F1
#
_cell.length_a   1.000
_cell.length_b   1.000
_cell.length_c   1.000
_cell.angle_alpha   90.00
_cell.angle_beta   90.00
_cell.angle_gamma   90.00
#
_symmetry.space_group_name_H-M   'P 1'
#
loop_
_entity.id
_entity.type
_entity.pdbx_description
1 polymer ?
#
loop_
_entity_poly.entity_id
_entity_poly.type
_entity_poly.pdbx_seq_one_letter_code
_entity_poly.pdbx_strand_id
1 'polypeptide(L)' 'FINVDASLIKNNRFEFFHDNINLQLRFEFFNVLNRVNLQGIDANLNDSNFGKSTNTYDPRIIQLGARIVF' A
#
# COMPACT_ATOMS: atom_id res chain seq x y z
N PHE A 1 3.76 12.66 -10.99
CA PHE A 1 3.46 11.38 -10.31
C PHE A 1 2.16 11.54 -9.55
N ILE A 2 1.23 10.56 -9.62
CA ILE A 2 0.01 10.56 -8.81
C ILE A 2 -0.17 9.18 -8.20
N ASN A 3 -0.26 9.12 -6.88
CA ASN A 3 -0.57 7.92 -6.12
C ASN A 3 -1.61 8.30 -5.06
N VAL A 4 -2.58 7.41 -4.85
CA VAL A 4 -3.62 7.55 -3.83
C VAL A 4 -3.52 6.34 -2.92
N ASP A 5 -3.21 6.60 -1.65
CA ASP A 5 -3.10 5.59 -0.61
C ASP A 5 -4.31 5.67 0.32
N ALA A 6 -4.72 4.54 0.88
CA ALA A 6 -5.84 4.45 1.80
C ALA A 6 -5.52 3.51 2.96
N SER A 7 -5.98 3.87 4.16
CA SER A 7 -5.84 3.03 5.35
C SER A 7 -7.15 2.99 6.13
N LEU A 8 -7.51 1.80 6.63
CA LEU A 8 -8.65 1.60 7.52
C LEU A 8 -8.20 0.88 8.78
N ILE A 9 -8.58 1.42 9.94
CA ILE A 9 -8.38 0.76 11.23
C ILE A 9 -9.74 0.48 11.84
N LYS A 10 -9.94 -0.76 12.27
CA LYS A 10 -11.13 -1.20 13.01
C LYS A 10 -10.72 -1.77 14.36
N ASN A 11 -11.17 -1.13 15.43
CA ASN A 11 -11.07 -1.67 16.78
C ASN A 11 -12.33 -2.48 17.09
N ASN A 12 -12.14 -3.73 17.46
CA ASN A 12 -13.19 -4.64 17.89
C ASN A 12 -12.93 -4.93 19.37
N ARG A 13 -13.76 -4.34 20.22
CA ARG A 13 -13.72 -4.57 21.67
C ARG A 13 -14.69 -5.68 22.02
N PHE A 14 -14.25 -6.63 22.81
CA PHE A 14 -15.08 -7.71 23.30
C PHE A 14 -14.70 -8.06 24.73
N GLU A 15 -15.74 -8.31 25.52
CA GLU A 15 -15.60 -8.74 26.91
C GLU A 15 -15.55 -10.27 26.93
N PHE A 16 -14.49 -10.84 27.48
CA PHE A 16 -14.33 -12.29 27.61
C PHE A 16 -14.02 -12.63 29.07
N PHE A 17 -14.94 -13.33 29.72
CA PHE A 17 -14.79 -13.82 31.11
C PHE A 17 -14.27 -12.78 32.14
N HIS A 18 -14.65 -11.50 31.99
CA HIS A 18 -14.28 -10.31 32.81
C HIS A 18 -13.08 -9.46 32.34
N ASP A 19 -12.37 -9.86 31.28
CA ASP A 19 -11.30 -9.07 30.68
C ASP A 19 -11.76 -8.31 29.43
N ASN A 20 -11.25 -7.09 29.26
CA ASN A 20 -11.52 -6.24 28.09
C ASN A 20 -10.48 -6.51 27.00
N ILE A 21 -10.79 -7.40 26.05
CA ILE A 21 -9.91 -7.66 24.92
C ILE A 21 -10.25 -6.70 23.78
N ASN A 22 -9.24 -6.08 23.18
CA ASN A 22 -9.38 -5.27 21.98
C ASN A 22 -8.55 -5.84 20.83
N LEU A 23 -9.24 -6.32 19.79
CA LEU A 23 -8.64 -6.70 18.51
C LEU A 23 -8.72 -5.53 17.53
N GLN A 24 -7.56 -4.95 17.27
CA GLN A 24 -7.36 -3.96 16.22
C GLN A 24 -6.98 -4.64 14.90
N LEU A 25 -7.79 -4.43 13.87
CA LEU A 25 -7.47 -4.78 12.49
C LEU A 25 -7.03 -3.52 11.74
N ARG A 26 -5.98 -3.63 10.95
CA ARG A 26 -5.47 -2.56 10.09
C ARG A 26 -5.39 -3.06 8.65
N PHE A 27 -6.02 -2.32 7.74
CA PHE A 27 -5.98 -2.55 6.30
C PHE A 27 -5.25 -1.37 5.67
N GLU A 28 -4.18 -1.64 4.94
CA GLU A 28 -3.39 -0.61 4.24
C GLU A 28 -3.39 -0.94 2.75
N PHE A 29 -3.72 0.06 1.94
CA PHE A 29 -3.77 -0.01 0.49
C PHE A 29 -2.85 1.07 -0.06
N PHE A 30 -1.74 0.66 -0.65
CA PHE A 30 -0.87 1.55 -1.40
C PHE A 30 -1.25 1.50 -2.88
N ASN A 31 -1.35 2.66 -3.54
CA ASN A 31 -1.86 2.75 -4.91
C ASN A 31 -3.26 2.11 -5.06
N VAL A 32 -4.24 2.60 -4.28
CA VAL A 32 -5.60 2.04 -4.22
C VAL A 32 -6.30 2.04 -5.58
N LEU A 33 -5.97 3.01 -6.44
CA LEU A 33 -6.50 3.14 -7.81
C LEU A 33 -5.75 2.27 -8.83
N ASN A 34 -4.70 1.54 -8.41
CA ASN A 34 -3.84 0.72 -9.26
C ASN A 34 -3.32 1.46 -10.51
N ARG A 35 -2.97 2.74 -10.36
CA ARG A 35 -2.43 3.58 -11.43
C ARG A 35 -0.97 3.21 -11.69
N VAL A 36 -0.62 2.96 -12.95
CA VAL A 36 0.78 2.79 -13.34
C VAL A 36 1.48 4.14 -13.27
N ASN A 37 2.54 4.21 -12.48
CA ASN A 37 3.42 5.36 -12.42
C ASN A 37 4.77 4.98 -13.04
N LEU A 38 5.03 5.53 -14.23
CA LEU A 38 6.29 5.37 -14.93
C LEU A 38 7.40 6.16 -14.21
N GLN A 39 8.61 5.61 -14.19
CA GLN A 39 9.81 6.27 -13.69
C GLN A 39 10.41 7.17 -14.78
N GLY A 40 11.59 7.74 -14.52
CA GLY A 40 12.29 8.60 -15.47
C GLY A 40 12.43 8.01 -16.88
N ILE A 41 12.74 8.90 -17.82
CA ILE A 41 12.98 8.53 -19.22
C ILE A 41 14.41 8.00 -19.35
N ASP A 42 14.60 6.99 -20.19
CA ASP A 42 15.93 6.53 -20.58
C ASP A 42 16.65 7.62 -21.39
N ALA A 43 17.76 8.10 -20.84
CA ALA A 43 18.55 9.19 -21.40
C ALA A 43 19.78 8.70 -22.20
N ASN A 44 19.99 7.38 -22.32
CA ASN A 44 21.13 6.85 -23.04
C ASN A 44 20.91 6.88 -24.56
N LEU A 45 21.52 7.87 -25.22
CA LEU A 45 21.42 8.06 -26.67
C LEU A 45 21.92 6.88 -27.52
N ASN A 46 22.71 5.97 -26.96
CA ASN A 46 23.32 4.85 -27.68
C ASN A 46 22.47 3.57 -27.67
N ASP A 47 21.31 3.56 -27.01
CA ASP A 47 20.42 2.39 -26.97
C ASP A 47 19.08 2.59 -27.68
N SER A 48 18.35 1.50 -27.89
CA SER A 48 17.06 1.50 -28.59
C SER A 48 15.88 1.96 -27.74
N ASN A 49 16.11 2.22 -26.45
CA ASN A 49 15.12 2.67 -25.49
C ASN A 49 15.21 4.17 -25.19
N PHE A 50 16.20 4.88 -25.75
CA PHE A 50 16.31 6.33 -25.65
C PHE A 50 14.95 7.04 -25.82
N GLY A 51 14.64 7.92 -24.87
CA GLY A 51 13.40 8.69 -24.89
C GLY A 51 12.16 7.95 -24.38
N LYS A 52 12.28 6.67 -23.99
CA LYS A 52 11.17 5.87 -23.43
C LYS A 52 11.31 5.73 -21.92
N SER A 53 10.18 5.62 -21.22
CA SER A 53 10.18 5.17 -19.83
C SER A 53 9.75 3.70 -19.78
N THR A 54 10.66 2.84 -19.34
CA THR A 54 10.50 1.38 -19.31
C THR A 54 10.33 0.83 -17.90
N ASN A 55 10.62 1.66 -16.88
CA ASN A 55 10.53 1.28 -15.47
C ASN A 55 9.28 1.88 -14.82
N THR A 56 8.78 1.21 -13.78
CA THR A 56 7.59 1.64 -13.03
C THR A 56 7.88 1.67 -11.54
N TYR A 57 7.17 2.52 -10.81
CA TYR A 57 7.06 2.39 -9.35
C TYR A 57 6.23 1.16 -8.97
N ASP A 58 6.14 0.89 -7.67
CA ASP A 58 5.42 -0.26 -7.15
C ASP A 58 3.95 -0.28 -7.59
N PRO A 59 3.43 -1.47 -7.96
CA PRO A 59 2.02 -1.65 -8.25
C PRO A 59 1.18 -1.56 -6.95
N ARG A 60 -0.13 -1.80 -7.04
CA ARG A 60 -0.97 -1.84 -5.84
C ARG A 60 -0.47 -2.87 -4.83
N ILE A 61 -0.24 -2.43 -3.60
CA ILE A 61 0.11 -3.29 -2.46
C ILE A 61 -1.02 -3.23 -1.44
N ILE A 62 -1.43 -4.39 -0.95
CA ILE A 62 -2.45 -4.52 0.09
C ILE A 62 -1.81 -5.23 1.27
N GLN A 63 -1.93 -4.64 2.46
CA GLN A 63 -1.42 -5.19 3.70
C GLN A 63 -2.55 -5.31 4.72
N LEU A 64 -2.49 -6.39 5.50
CA LEU A 64 -3.40 -6.69 6.60
C LEU A 64 -2.57 -6.91 7.86
N GLY A 65 -2.85 -6.12 8.89
CA GLY A 65 -2.27 -6.24 10.22
C GLY A 65 -3.34 -6.50 11.27
N ALA A 66 -2.97 -7.25 12.31
CA ALA A 66 -3.79 -7.45 13.49
C ALA A 66 -2.96 -7.19 14.75
N ARG A 67 -3.58 -6.55 15.75
CA ARG A 67 -2.99 -6.33 17.08
C ARG A 67 -4.04 -6.66 18.13
N ILE A 68 -3.67 -7.49 19.10
CA ILE A 68 -4.48 -7.81 20.27
C ILE A 68 -3.93 -7.01 21.46
N VAL A 69 -4.82 -6.40 22.23
CA VAL A 69 -4.53 -5.69 23.48
C VAL A 69 -5.44 -6.25 24.57
N PHE A 70 -4.85 -6.51 25.73
CA PHE A 70 -5.51 -7.01 26.95
C PHE A 70 -5.57 -5.89 27.98
#